data_AF-A0A2A3LCR1-F1
#
_entry.id   AF-A0A2A3LCR1-F1
#
_cell.length_a   1.000
_cell.length_b   1.000
_cell.length_c   1.000
_cell.angle_alpha   90.00
_cell.angle_beta   90.00
_cell.angle_gamma   90.00
#
_symmetry.space_group_name_H-M   'P 1'
#
loop_
_entity.id
_entity.type
_entity.pdbx_description
1 polymer ?
#
loop_
_entity_poly.entity_id
_entity_poly.type
_entity_poly.pdbx_seq_one_letter_code
_entity_poly.pdbx_strand_id
1 'polypeptide(L)'
;MTADQLHATIVAAVFALFPVVITTVLVTVSRRAVDGRLLRNPTTGIRTRATVSSDRAWVVAHRTALRLAPLLVAVTVIAWIVLFATAWNAPTIIAVMLAGVATSAAVLAVLAYVAYVANKAAKTVGDGSDGRLR
;
A
#
# COMPACT_ATOMS: atom_id res chain seq x y z
N MET A 1 7.85 30.88 -10.47
CA MET A 1 6.89 29.81 -10.82
C MET A 1 5.98 30.35 -11.92
N THR A 2 5.99 29.73 -13.10
CA THR A 2 5.10 30.11 -14.20
C THR A 2 3.68 29.57 -13.95
N ALA A 3 2.68 30.05 -14.71
CA ALA A 3 1.32 29.53 -14.65
C ALA A 3 1.27 28.02 -14.97
N ASP A 4 2.06 27.58 -15.96
CA ASP A 4 2.16 26.15 -16.32
C ASP A 4 2.79 25.31 -15.21
N GLN A 5 3.84 25.82 -14.55
CA GLN A 5 4.42 25.17 -13.38
C GLN A 5 3.43 25.08 -12.23
N LEU A 6 2.61 26.11 -12.00
CA LEU A 6 1.56 26.08 -10.98
C LEU A 6 0.53 24.98 -11.29
N HIS A 7 -0.01 24.94 -12.50
CA HIS A 7 -0.97 23.91 -12.91
C HIS A 7 -0.39 22.51 -12.82
N ALA A 8 0.82 22.30 -13.34
CA ALA A 8 1.52 21.03 -13.27
C ALA A 8 1.78 20.58 -11.82
N THR A 9 2.15 21.51 -10.93
CA THR A 9 2.37 21.22 -9.51
C THR A 9 1.07 20.86 -8.79
N ILE A 10 -0.05 21.52 -9.10
CA ILE A 10 -1.36 21.17 -8.55
C ILE A 10 -1.74 19.75 -8.98
N VAL A 11 -1.59 19.41 -10.26
CA VAL A 11 -1.88 18.05 -10.76
C VAL A 11 -0.97 17.02 -10.09
N ALA A 12 0.33 17.31 -9.96
CA ALA A 12 1.28 16.43 -9.27
C ALA A 12 0.86 16.19 -7.81
N ALA A 13 0.45 17.24 -7.09
CA ALA A 13 -0.01 17.12 -5.71
C ALA A 13 -1.26 16.23 -5.58
N VAL A 14 -2.21 16.35 -6.51
CA VAL A 14 -3.41 15.49 -6.56
C VAL A 14 -3.03 14.02 -6.74
N PHE A 15 -2.13 13.71 -7.69
CA PHE A 15 -1.64 12.33 -7.86
C PHE A 15 -0.87 11.83 -6.64
N ALA A 16 -0.05 12.69 -6.05
CA ALA A 16 0.83 12.34 -4.94
C ALA A 16 0.07 12.08 -3.63
N LEU A 17 -1.15 12.62 -3.48
CA LEU A 17 -2.01 12.41 -2.33
C LEU A 17 -2.40 10.93 -2.16
N PHE A 18 -2.76 10.26 -3.26
CA PHE A 18 -3.26 8.88 -3.21
C PHE A 18 -2.22 7.88 -2.64
N PRO A 19 -0.96 7.82 -3.15
CA PRO A 19 0.09 6.97 -2.59
C PRO A 19 0.37 7.23 -1.11
N VAL A 20 0.37 8.50 -0.69
CA VAL A 20 0.64 8.88 0.71
C VAL A 20 -0.47 8.36 1.62
N VAL A 21 -1.73 8.58 1.24
CA VAL A 21 -2.90 8.14 2.01
C VAL A 21 -2.91 6.62 2.11
N ILE A 22 -2.79 5.90 0.98
CA ILE A 22 -2.89 4.43 0.99
C ILE A 22 -1.74 3.77 1.76
N THR A 23 -0.52 4.32 1.64
CA THR A 23 0.64 3.84 2.40
C THR A 23 0.42 4.03 3.90
N THR A 24 -0.05 5.21 4.30
CA THR A 24 -0.33 5.54 5.71
C THR A 24 -1.42 4.63 6.28
N VAL A 25 -2.49 4.40 5.52
CA VAL A 25 -3.59 3.51 5.90
C VAL A 25 -3.07 2.09 6.08
N LEU A 26 -2.33 1.54 5.12
CA LEU A 26 -1.80 0.18 5.20
C LEU A 26 -0.93 0.00 6.44
N VAL A 27 0.01 0.91 6.69
CA VAL A 27 0.92 0.85 7.84
C VAL A 27 0.14 0.94 9.14
N THR A 28 -0.79 1.90 9.25
CA THR A 28 -1.55 2.13 10.48
C THR A 28 -2.47 0.96 10.80
N VAL A 29 -3.21 0.47 9.82
CA VAL A 29 -4.12 -0.68 9.97
C VAL A 29 -3.33 -1.92 10.35
N SER A 30 -2.20 -2.18 9.69
CA SER A 30 -1.39 -3.36 9.96
C SER A 30 -0.72 -3.29 11.34
N ARG A 31 -0.26 -2.11 11.80
CA ARG A 31 0.24 -1.91 13.17
C ARG A 31 -0.86 -2.19 14.19
N ARG A 32 -2.03 -1.56 14.04
CA ARG A 32 -3.16 -1.78 14.96
C ARG A 32 -3.60 -3.24 15.02
N ALA A 33 -3.56 -3.96 13.91
CA ALA A 33 -3.86 -5.40 13.88
C ALA A 33 -2.82 -6.23 14.64
N VAL A 34 -1.53 -5.91 14.51
CA VAL A 34 -0.46 -6.61 15.23
C VAL A 34 -0.47 -6.30 16.73
N ASP A 35 -0.78 -5.06 17.11
CA ASP A 35 -0.87 -4.61 18.50
C ASP A 35 -2.16 -5.07 19.21
N GLY A 36 -3.03 -5.82 18.52
CA GLY A 36 -4.32 -6.28 19.05
C GLY A 36 -5.40 -5.19 19.18
N ARG A 37 -5.11 -3.96 18.74
CA ARG A 37 -6.05 -2.82 18.76
C ARG A 37 -7.08 -2.86 17.63
N LEU A 38 -6.85 -3.72 16.63
CA LEU A 38 -7.80 -4.00 15.55
C LEU A 38 -8.09 -5.50 15.51
N LEU A 39 -9.24 -5.86 16.07
CA LEU A 39 -9.75 -7.23 16.05
C LEU A 39 -10.05 -7.68 14.61
N ARG A 40 -9.99 -8.99 14.38
CA ARG A 40 -10.31 -9.63 13.11
C ARG A 40 -11.71 -9.20 12.66
N ASN A 41 -11.79 -8.53 11.51
CA ASN A 41 -13.06 -8.09 10.96
C ASN A 41 -13.05 -8.17 9.41
N PRO A 42 -14.21 -8.39 8.77
CA PRO A 42 -14.32 -8.46 7.32
C PRO A 42 -14.43 -7.07 6.65
N THR A 43 -14.31 -5.97 7.40
CA THR A 43 -14.60 -4.61 6.92
C THR A 43 -13.37 -3.71 6.83
N THR A 44 -12.19 -4.15 7.26
CA THR A 44 -10.95 -3.35 7.30
C THR A 44 -9.74 -4.22 6.97
N GLY A 45 -8.63 -3.62 6.48
CA GLY A 45 -7.36 -4.32 6.27
C GLY A 45 -7.30 -5.26 5.06
N ILE A 46 -6.37 -6.21 5.11
CA ILE A 46 -6.16 -7.22 4.05
C ILE A 46 -7.19 -8.33 4.23
N ARG A 47 -8.21 -8.37 3.37
CA ARG A 47 -9.38 -9.27 3.50
C ARG A 47 -9.33 -10.38 2.46
N THR A 48 -8.56 -11.42 2.74
CA THR A 48 -8.67 -12.65 1.98
C THR A 48 -9.33 -13.72 2.85
N ARG A 49 -9.85 -14.78 2.23
CA ARG A 49 -10.41 -15.92 2.97
C ARG A 49 -9.41 -16.48 4.00
N ALA A 50 -8.11 -16.43 3.69
CA ALA A 50 -7.07 -16.89 4.58
C ALA A 50 -6.80 -15.93 5.74
N THR A 51 -6.78 -14.61 5.52
CA THR A 51 -6.47 -13.65 6.60
C THR A 51 -7.58 -13.54 7.64
N VAL A 52 -8.82 -13.82 7.27
CA VAL A 52 -10.01 -13.73 8.16
C VAL A 52 -10.35 -15.09 8.81
N SER A 53 -9.58 -16.16 8.54
CA SER A 53 -9.88 -17.51 9.04
C SER A 53 -9.70 -17.66 10.56
N SER A 54 -8.72 -16.99 11.13
CA SER A 54 -8.40 -17.04 12.56
C SER A 54 -7.66 -15.78 13.01
N ASP A 55 -7.65 -15.49 14.31
CA ASP A 55 -6.91 -14.35 14.86
C ASP A 55 -5.40 -14.48 14.64
N ARG A 56 -4.90 -15.72 14.69
CA ARG A 56 -3.49 -15.99 14.40
C ARG A 56 -3.18 -15.69 12.94
N ALA A 57 -4.01 -16.13 11.99
CA ALA A 57 -3.83 -15.83 10.57
C ALA A 57 -3.92 -14.32 10.30
N TRP A 58 -4.84 -13.62 10.97
CA TRP A 58 -4.98 -12.17 10.92
C TRP A 58 -3.69 -11.44 11.34
N VAL A 59 -3.14 -11.78 12.51
CA VAL A 59 -1.91 -11.15 13.02
C VAL A 59 -0.70 -11.48 12.16
N VAL A 60 -0.56 -12.74 11.70
CA VAL A 60 0.56 -13.15 10.84
C VAL A 60 0.55 -12.42 9.50
N ALA A 61 -0.63 -12.27 8.89
CA ALA A 61 -0.78 -11.52 7.64
C ALA A 61 -0.37 -10.06 7.80
N HIS A 62 -0.89 -9.37 8.81
CA HIS A 62 -0.60 -7.96 9.05
C HIS A 62 0.84 -7.72 9.51
N ARG A 63 1.44 -8.65 10.27
CA ARG A 63 2.88 -8.61 10.59
C ARG A 63 3.74 -8.74 9.33
N THR A 64 3.34 -9.61 8.42
CA THR A 64 4.04 -9.77 7.12
C THR A 64 3.89 -8.51 6.27
N ALA A 65 2.70 -7.91 6.24
CA ALA A 65 2.48 -6.63 5.57
C ALA A 65 3.35 -5.51 6.15
N LEU A 66 3.50 -5.43 7.48
CA LEU A 66 4.40 -4.47 8.13
C LEU A 66 5.87 -4.67 7.76
N ARG A 67 6.33 -5.90 7.60
CA ARG A 67 7.71 -6.18 7.17
C ARG A 67 8.00 -5.63 5.77
N LEU A 68 6.97 -5.56 4.91
CA LEU A 68 7.07 -5.00 3.57
C LEU A 68 6.72 -3.50 3.51
N ALA A 69 6.30 -2.89 4.62
CA ALA A 69 5.98 -1.46 4.66
C ALA A 69 7.13 -0.56 4.19
N PRO A 70 8.42 -0.81 4.54
CA PRO A 70 9.52 0.01 4.04
C PRO A 70 9.62 0.06 2.51
N LEU A 71 9.31 -1.05 1.83
CA LEU A 71 9.27 -1.09 0.36
C LEU A 71 8.18 -0.18 -0.19
N LEU A 72 6.96 -0.27 0.37
CA LEU A 72 5.85 0.59 -0.05
C LEU A 72 6.14 2.07 0.21
N VAL A 73 6.72 2.39 1.37
CA VAL A 73 7.16 3.76 1.70
C VAL A 73 8.20 4.25 0.71
N ALA A 74 9.21 3.45 0.40
CA ALA A 74 10.25 3.82 -0.56
C ALA A 74 9.67 4.12 -1.95
N VAL A 75 8.79 3.26 -2.47
CA VAL A 75 8.13 3.47 -3.76
C VAL A 75 7.23 4.71 -3.74
N THR A 76 6.51 4.97 -2.65
CA THR A 76 5.72 6.19 -2.48
C THR A 76 6.58 7.46 -2.47
N VAL A 77 7.74 7.44 -1.82
CA VAL A 77 8.69 8.57 -1.83
C VAL A 77 9.26 8.78 -3.23
N ILE A 78 9.65 7.72 -3.93
CA ILE A 78 10.14 7.81 -5.32
C ILE A 78 9.05 8.38 -6.23
N ALA A 79 7.80 7.91 -6.10
CA ALA A 79 6.66 8.43 -6.84
C ALA A 79 6.48 9.94 -6.63
N TRP A 80 6.61 10.40 -5.38
CA TRP A 80 6.58 11.81 -5.01
C TRP A 80 7.69 12.59 -5.73
N ILE A 81 8.94 12.12 -5.64
CA ILE A 81 10.09 12.77 -6.28
C ILE A 81 9.88 12.86 -7.79
N VAL A 82 9.46 11.78 -8.44
CA VAL A 82 9.21 11.74 -9.88
C VAL A 82 8.13 12.76 -10.27
N LEU A 83 6.99 12.78 -9.57
CA LEU A 83 5.89 13.70 -9.85
C LEU A 83 6.30 15.17 -9.78
N PHE A 84 6.97 15.58 -8.69
CA PHE A 84 7.39 16.96 -8.52
C PHE A 84 8.58 17.33 -9.41
N ALA A 85 9.50 16.40 -9.68
CA ALA A 85 10.56 16.61 -10.66
C ALA A 85 9.99 16.80 -12.07
N THR A 86 8.99 16.02 -12.48
CA THR A 86 8.30 16.19 -13.76
C THR A 86 7.57 17.53 -13.82
N ALA A 87 6.85 17.91 -12.76
CA ALA A 87 6.15 19.19 -12.71
C ALA A 87 7.09 20.40 -12.83
N TRP A 88 8.33 20.29 -12.35
CA TRP A 88 9.30 21.39 -12.39
C TRP A 88 10.11 21.45 -13.69
N ASN A 89 10.54 20.29 -14.21
CA ASN A 89 11.42 20.19 -15.38
C ASN A 89 10.67 20.07 -16.71
N ALA A 90 9.44 19.57 -16.68
CA ALA A 90 8.57 19.42 -17.85
C ALA A 90 7.13 19.80 -17.48
N PRO A 91 6.84 21.10 -17.24
CA PRO A 91 5.61 21.61 -16.63
C PRO A 91 4.38 21.55 -17.55
N THR A 92 4.24 20.49 -18.33
CA THR A 92 3.04 20.21 -19.11
C THR A 92 2.12 19.28 -18.33
N ILE A 93 0.81 19.53 -18.38
CA ILE A 93 -0.18 18.67 -17.72
C ILE A 93 -0.05 17.23 -18.21
N ILE A 94 0.18 17.02 -19.50
CA ILE A 94 0.32 15.69 -20.11
C ILE A 94 1.50 14.92 -19.50
N ALA A 95 2.68 15.54 -19.36
CA ALA A 95 3.84 14.87 -18.78
C ALA A 95 3.58 14.44 -17.32
N VAL A 96 2.97 15.32 -16.51
CA VAL A 96 2.63 15.01 -15.12
C VAL A 96 1.56 13.93 -15.03
N MET A 97 0.56 13.92 -15.92
CA MET A 97 -0.46 12.87 -15.96
C MET A 97 0.15 11.50 -16.27
N LEU A 98 1.04 11.42 -17.26
CA LEU A 98 1.73 10.17 -17.60
C LEU A 98 2.59 9.67 -16.43
N ALA A 99 3.35 10.58 -15.80
CA ALA A 99 4.12 10.26 -14.59
C ALA A 99 3.21 9.82 -13.43
N GLY A 100 2.06 10.46 -13.24
CA GLY A 100 1.06 10.12 -12.24
C GLY A 100 0.45 8.74 -12.44
N VAL A 101 0.09 8.38 -13.68
CA VAL A 101 -0.40 7.04 -14.02
C VAL A 101 0.69 5.99 -13.77
N ALA A 102 1.91 6.22 -14.26
CA ALA A 102 3.02 5.28 -14.10
C ALA A 102 3.37 5.03 -12.62
N THR A 103 3.48 6.10 -11.83
CA THR A 103 3.78 6.00 -10.40
C THR A 103 2.64 5.37 -9.60
N SER A 104 1.39 5.69 -9.93
CA SER A 104 0.22 5.04 -9.32
C SER A 104 0.18 3.54 -9.62
N ALA A 105 0.48 3.14 -10.86
CA ALA A 105 0.56 1.73 -11.23
C ALA A 105 1.67 1.00 -10.45
N ALA A 106 2.83 1.63 -10.26
CA ALA A 106 3.92 1.06 -9.45
C ALA A 106 3.50 0.86 -7.98
N VAL A 107 2.86 1.84 -7.36
CA VAL A 107 2.34 1.74 -5.98
C VAL A 107 1.29 0.62 -5.88
N LEU A 108 0.36 0.55 -6.84
CA LEU A 108 -0.65 -0.51 -6.89
C LEU A 108 -0.02 -1.90 -7.04
N ALA A 109 1.02 -2.05 -7.86
CA ALA A 109 1.73 -3.32 -8.02
C ALA A 109 2.38 -3.76 -6.69
N VAL A 110 2.99 -2.84 -5.94
CA VAL A 110 3.55 -3.14 -4.61
C VAL A 110 2.46 -3.50 -3.62
N LEU A 111 1.32 -2.78 -3.61
CA LEU A 111 0.18 -3.12 -2.75
C LEU A 111 -0.37 -4.52 -3.04
N ALA A 112 -0.52 -4.87 -4.32
CA ALA A 112 -0.94 -6.20 -4.73
C ALA A 112 0.05 -7.28 -4.29
N TYR A 113 1.36 -6.99 -4.42
CA TYR A 113 2.42 -7.88 -3.94
C TYR A 113 2.36 -8.07 -2.42
N VAL A 114 2.20 -7.00 -1.64
CA VAL A 114 2.06 -7.06 -0.18
C VAL A 114 0.84 -7.91 0.21
N ALA A 115 -0.30 -7.69 -0.44
CA ALA A 115 -1.51 -8.46 -0.20
C ALA A 115 -1.33 -9.95 -0.54
N TYR A 116 -0.65 -10.25 -1.64
CA TYR A 116 -0.32 -11.61 -2.05
C TYR A 116 0.56 -12.32 -1.01
N VAL A 117 1.65 -11.69 -0.57
CA VAL A 117 2.57 -12.28 0.42
C VAL A 117 1.89 -12.45 1.78
N ALA A 118 1.10 -11.46 2.22
CA ALA A 118 0.31 -11.55 3.45
C ALA A 118 -0.72 -12.69 3.40
N ASN A 119 -1.40 -12.87 2.27
CA ASN A 119 -2.33 -13.97 2.05
C ASN A 119 -1.61 -15.34 2.08
N LYS A 120 -0.43 -15.43 1.44
CA LYS A 120 0.38 -16.65 1.48
C LYS A 120 0.80 -16.99 2.92
N ALA A 121 1.22 -16.00 3.70
CA ALA A 121 1.58 -16.18 5.11
C ALA A 121 0.38 -16.57 6.00
N ALA A 122 -0.83 -16.12 5.68
CA ALA A 122 -2.03 -16.53 6.40
C ALA A 122 -2.39 -18.00 6.14
N LYS A 123 -2.24 -18.48 4.90
CA LYS A 123 -2.53 -19.87 4.53
C LYS A 123 -1.66 -20.88 5.28
N THR A 124 -0.37 -20.60 5.48
CA THR A 124 0.53 -21.50 6.22
C THR A 124 0.13 -21.70 7.68
N VAL A 125 -0.64 -20.76 8.25
CA VAL A 125 -1.22 -20.91 9.59
C VAL A 125 -2.46 -21.80 9.57
N GLY A 126 -3.31 -21.66 8.55
CA GLY A 126 -4.53 -22.47 8.40
C GLY A 126 -4.25 -23.96 8.20
N ASP A 127 -3.28 -24.28 7.34
CA ASP A 127 -2.88 -25.67 7.08
C ASP A 127 -2.31 -26.36 8.34
N GLY A 128 -1.62 -25.59 9.20
CA GLY A 128 -1.04 -26.09 10.44
C GLY A 128 -2.05 -26.30 11.58
N SER A 129 -3.23 -25.65 11.53
CA SER A 129 -4.33 -25.90 12.48
C SER A 129 -5.18 -27.10 12.08
N ASP A 130 -5.41 -27.33 10.79
CA ASP A 130 -6.17 -28.50 10.30
C ASP A 130 -5.41 -29.82 10.52
N GLY A 131 -4.07 -29.79 10.51
CA GLY A 131 -3.23 -30.96 10.77
C GLY A 131 -3.16 -31.42 12.24
N ARG A 132 -3.69 -30.65 13.20
CA ARG A 132 -3.71 -31.02 14.63
C ARG A 132 -5.04 -31.63 15.10
N LEU A 133 -6.03 -31.72 14.22
CA LEU A 133 -7.36 -32.24 14.50
C LEU A 133 -7.63 -33.60 13.82
N ARG A 134 -6.58 -34.36 13.49
CA ARG A 134 -6.70 -35.74 13.01
C ARG A 134 -5.87 -36.69 13.86
#